data_AF-A0A0S7Z350-F1
#
_entry.id   AF-A0A0S7Z350-F1
#
_cell.length_a   1.000
_cell.length_b   1.000
_cell.length_c   1.000
_cell.angle_alpha   90.00
_cell.angle_beta   90.00
_cell.angle_gamma   90.00
#
_symmetry.space_group_name_H-M   'P 1'
#
loop_
_entity.id
_entity.type
_entity.pdbx_description
1 polymer ?
#
loop_
_entity_poly.entity_id
_entity_poly.type
_entity_poly.pdbx_seq_one_letter_code
_entity_poly.pdbx_strand_id
1 'polypeptide(L)'
;MSPKKTILRELARVEGEGFTRPSSIQGFEQAPDKYQKAVNELLQARLVEGRKDDTGHMAIAINEHRRKDVAKVLRPVWAHPAVWAVFVLIAAAGAAVAI
;
A
#
# COMPACT_ATOMS: atom_id res chain seq x y z
N MET A 1 0.69 3.94 -10.13
CA MET A 1 0.72 3.46 -8.73
C MET A 1 0.97 1.95 -8.77
N SER A 2 1.73 1.36 -7.82
CA SER A 2 1.97 -0.10 -7.86
C SER A 2 0.74 -0.89 -7.39
N PRO A 3 0.47 -2.10 -7.93
CA PRO A 3 -0.72 -2.89 -7.56
C PRO A 3 -0.86 -3.11 -6.05
N LYS A 4 0.25 -3.35 -5.34
CA LYS A 4 0.28 -3.46 -3.87
C LYS A 4 -0.26 -2.23 -3.15
N LYS A 5 0.20 -1.04 -3.58
CA LYS A 5 -0.26 0.23 -2.98
C LYS A 5 -1.71 0.50 -3.30
N THR A 6 -2.18 0.15 -4.49
CA THR A 6 -3.59 0.26 -4.86
C THR A 6 -4.46 -0.63 -3.97
N ILE A 7 -4.09 -1.91 -3.83
CA ILE A 7 -4.81 -2.87 -2.97
C ILE A 7 -4.84 -2.37 -1.52
N LEU A 8 -3.68 -2.05 -0.92
CA LEU A 8 -3.62 -1.59 0.47
C LEU A 8 -4.39 -0.28 0.69
N ARG A 9 -4.41 0.62 -0.30
CA ARG A 9 -5.16 1.88 -0.21
C ARG A 9 -6.67 1.65 -0.25
N GLU A 10 -7.14 0.79 -1.14
CA GLU A 10 -8.56 0.44 -1.21
C GLU A 10 -9.01 -0.27 0.08
N LEU A 11 -8.23 -1.24 0.57
CA LEU A 11 -8.56 -1.90 1.85
C LEU A 11 -8.49 -0.94 3.04
N ALA A 12 -7.63 0.08 3.01
CA ALA A 12 -7.57 1.10 4.06
C ALA A 12 -8.74 2.09 4.02
N ARG A 13 -9.44 2.21 2.89
CA ARG A 13 -10.65 3.03 2.76
C ARG A 13 -11.89 2.32 3.29
N VAL A 14 -11.89 1.00 3.25
CA VAL A 14 -12.94 0.19 3.88
C VAL A 14 -12.62 0.15 5.38
N GLU A 15 -13.30 0.98 6.17
CA GLU A 15 -13.05 1.04 7.61
C GLU A 15 -13.42 -0.29 8.29
N GLY A 16 -12.46 -0.91 9.00
CA GLY A 16 -12.67 -2.07 9.88
C GLY A 16 -12.29 -3.43 9.28
N GLU A 17 -12.93 -4.51 9.77
CA GLU A 17 -12.78 -5.88 9.26
C GLU A 17 -13.47 -6.10 7.88
N GLY A 18 -13.60 -5.05 7.08
CA GLY A 18 -14.30 -5.09 5.81
C GLY A 18 -13.55 -5.90 4.77
N PHE A 19 -13.77 -7.23 4.77
CA PHE A 19 -13.22 -8.13 3.78
C PHE A 19 -13.74 -7.76 2.40
N THR A 20 -12.80 -7.46 1.50
CA THR A 20 -13.07 -7.04 0.13
C THR A 20 -12.55 -8.09 -0.85
N ARG A 21 -13.29 -8.32 -1.94
CA ARG A 21 -12.83 -9.21 -3.00
C ARG A 21 -11.69 -8.57 -3.77
N PRO A 22 -10.60 -9.29 -4.08
CA PRO A 22 -9.56 -8.77 -4.95
C PRO A 22 -10.09 -8.29 -6.31
N SER A 23 -11.09 -8.99 -6.86
CA SER A 23 -11.70 -8.67 -8.14
C SER A 23 -12.46 -7.34 -8.16
N SER A 24 -12.94 -6.85 -7.01
CA SER A 24 -13.62 -5.54 -6.93
C SER A 24 -12.65 -4.37 -6.80
N ILE A 25 -11.33 -4.62 -6.77
CA ILE A 25 -10.31 -3.57 -6.66
C ILE A 25 -10.13 -2.92 -8.03
N GLN A 26 -10.11 -1.59 -8.05
CA GLN A 26 -9.86 -0.82 -9.28
C GLN A 26 -8.51 -1.21 -9.91
N GLY A 27 -8.52 -1.53 -11.20
CA GLY A 27 -7.32 -1.99 -11.91
C GLY A 27 -7.21 -3.52 -12.05
N PHE A 28 -8.00 -4.29 -11.29
CA PHE A 28 -7.89 -5.74 -11.28
C PHE A 28 -8.23 -6.36 -12.64
N GLU A 29 -9.34 -5.95 -13.26
CA GLU A 29 -9.76 -6.47 -14.57
C GLU A 29 -8.77 -6.17 -15.70
N GLN A 30 -8.04 -5.06 -15.61
CA GLN A 30 -7.05 -4.69 -16.62
C GLN A 30 -5.76 -5.49 -16.52
N ALA A 31 -5.44 -6.04 -15.34
CA ALA A 31 -4.21 -6.79 -15.11
C ALA A 31 -4.37 -7.84 -13.99
N PRO A 32 -5.23 -8.86 -14.17
CA PRO A 32 -5.61 -9.79 -13.10
C PRO A 32 -4.40 -10.53 -12.52
N ASP A 33 -3.48 -11.00 -13.37
CA ASP A 33 -2.28 -11.73 -12.93
C ASP A 33 -1.36 -10.88 -12.04
N LYS A 34 -1.21 -9.59 -12.38
CA LYS A 34 -0.36 -8.66 -11.60
C LYS A 34 -0.97 -8.39 -10.24
N TYR A 35 -2.29 -8.22 -10.18
CA TYR A 35 -3.00 -8.00 -8.92
C TYR A 35 -3.04 -9.26 -8.08
N GLN A 36 -3.28 -10.43 -8.66
CA GLN A 36 -3.27 -11.70 -7.94
C GLN A 36 -1.88 -12.01 -7.36
N LYS A 37 -0.81 -11.77 -8.13
CA LYS A 37 0.57 -11.85 -7.60
C LYS A 37 0.78 -10.89 -6.44
N ALA A 38 0.31 -9.64 -6.57
CA ALA A 38 0.43 -8.66 -5.50
C ALA A 38 -0.35 -9.07 -4.23
N VAL A 39 -1.55 -9.64 -4.37
CA VAL A 39 -2.33 -10.18 -3.25
C VAL A 39 -1.57 -11.30 -2.54
N ASN A 40 -1.03 -12.25 -3.30
CA ASN A 40 -0.25 -13.36 -2.75
C ASN A 40 0.98 -12.86 -1.98
N GLU A 41 1.71 -11.88 -2.53
CA GLU A 41 2.85 -11.27 -1.86
C GLU A 41 2.44 -10.51 -0.57
N LEU A 42 1.27 -9.87 -0.55
CA LEU A 42 0.74 -9.20 0.65
C LEU A 42 0.32 -10.20 1.74
N LEU A 43 -0.28 -11.33 1.34
CA LEU A 43 -0.63 -12.44 2.24
C LEU A 43 0.64 -13.08 2.84
N GLN A 44 1.65 -13.35 2.01
CA GLN A 44 2.95 -13.86 2.46
C GLN A 44 3.64 -12.90 3.43
N ALA A 45 3.57 -11.59 3.17
CA ALA A 45 4.09 -10.55 4.05
C ALA A 45 3.24 -10.32 5.31
N ARG A 46 2.12 -11.04 5.47
CA ARG A 46 1.14 -10.90 6.55
C ARG A 46 0.61 -9.48 6.71
N LEU A 47 0.58 -8.71 5.62
CA LEU A 47 0.05 -7.34 5.62
C LEU A 47 -1.47 -7.32 5.43
N VAL A 48 -1.99 -8.36 4.78
CA VAL A 48 -3.42 -8.59 4.60
C VAL A 48 -3.77 -9.99 5.08
N GLU A 49 -5.02 -10.18 5.48
CA GLU A 49 -5.59 -11.46 5.84
C GLU A 49 -6.59 -11.89 4.78
N GLY A 50 -6.59 -13.19 4.46
CA GLY A 50 -7.52 -13.78 3.51
C GLY A 50 -8.49 -14.71 4.20
N ARG A 51 -9.78 -14.56 3.93
CA ARG A 51 -10.83 -15.52 4.33
C ARG A 51 -11.68 -15.89 3.12
N LYS A 52 -12.38 -17.02 3.22
CA LYS A 52 -13.49 -17.29 2.31
C LYS A 52 -14.70 -16.49 2.75
N ASP A 53 -15.37 -15.88 1.79
CA ASP A 53 -16.69 -15.28 1.99
C ASP A 53 -17.80 -16.34 1.91
N ASP A 54 -19.04 -15.90 2.15
CA ASP A 54 -20.23 -16.77 2.19
C ASP A 54 -20.55 -17.42 0.84
N THR A 55 -19.92 -16.95 -0.24
CA THR A 55 -20.04 -17.52 -1.60
C THR A 55 -18.85 -18.40 -1.97
N GLY A 56 -17.91 -18.62 -1.05
CA GLY A 56 -16.72 -19.45 -1.25
C GLY A 56 -15.58 -18.78 -2.00
N HIS A 57 -15.68 -17.48 -2.29
CA HIS A 57 -14.62 -16.69 -2.93
C HIS A 57 -13.65 -16.12 -1.90
N MET A 58 -12.42 -15.84 -2.35
CA MET A 58 -11.40 -15.23 -1.50
C MET A 58 -11.71 -13.74 -1.30
N ALA A 59 -11.81 -13.34 -0.04
CA ALA A 59 -11.90 -11.95 0.37
C ALA A 59 -10.70 -11.61 1.25
N ILE A 60 -10.19 -10.39 1.12
CA ILE A 60 -9.00 -9.90 1.79
C ILE A 60 -9.30 -8.65 2.61
N ALA A 61 -8.67 -8.52 3.78
CA ALA A 61 -8.74 -7.36 4.65
C ALA A 61 -7.34 -6.96 5.14
N ILE A 62 -7.18 -5.74 5.67
CA ILE A 62 -5.92 -5.36 6.33
C ILE A 62 -5.74 -6.18 7.60
N ASN A 63 -4.52 -6.67 7.82
CA ASN A 63 -4.17 -7.26 9.10
C ASN A 63 -4.02 -6.16 10.16
N GLU A 64 -4.93 -6.09 11.13
CA GLU A 64 -4.95 -5.00 12.10
C GLU A 64 -3.74 -5.02 13.06
N HIS A 65 -3.19 -6.19 13.36
CA HIS A 65 -1.94 -6.32 14.11
C HIS A 65 -0.74 -5.72 13.37
N ARG A 66 -0.86 -5.52 12.05
CA ARG A 66 0.20 -5.03 11.16
C ARG A 66 -0.14 -3.67 10.54
N ARG A 67 -1.15 -2.96 11.06
CA ARG A 67 -1.59 -1.65 10.55
C ARG A 67 -0.45 -0.62 10.48
N LYS A 68 0.49 -0.64 11.45
CA LYS A 68 1.70 0.23 11.43
C LYS A 68 2.61 -0.06 10.23
N ASP A 69 2.73 -1.31 9.81
CA ASP A 69 3.57 -1.71 8.68
C ASP A 69 2.86 -1.44 7.34
N VAL A 70 1.53 -1.62 7.29
CA VAL A 70 0.72 -1.18 6.14
C VAL A 70 0.84 0.33 5.95
N ALA A 71 0.78 1.11 7.04
CA ALA A 71 0.97 2.55 7.00
C ALA A 71 2.37 2.92 6.47
N LYS A 72 3.44 2.20 6.83
CA LYS A 72 4.78 2.43 6.27
C LYS A 72 4.82 2.21 4.76
N VAL A 73 4.14 1.20 4.23
CA VAL A 73 4.06 0.92 2.79
C VAL A 73 3.26 2.02 2.07
N LEU A 74 2.20 2.52 2.70
CA LEU A 74 1.36 3.60 2.16
C LEU A 74 1.96 4.99 2.34
N ARG A 75 3.06 5.16 3.11
CA ARG A 75 3.68 6.46 3.31
C ARG A 75 4.04 7.10 1.96
N PRO A 76 3.70 8.40 1.77
CA PRO A 76 4.21 9.16 0.64
C PRO A 76 5.74 9.13 0.66
N VAL A 77 6.36 9.04 -0.52
CA VAL A 77 7.84 9.00 -0.66
C VAL A 77 8.47 10.27 -0.06
N TRP A 78 7.76 11.40 -0.11
CA TRP A 78 8.11 12.67 0.52
C TRP A 78 8.21 12.64 2.06
N ALA A 79 7.62 11.63 2.71
CA ALA A 79 7.68 11.44 4.16
C ALA A 79 8.89 10.57 4.58
N HIS A 80 9.77 10.20 3.65
CA HIS A 80 11.06 9.60 4.00
C HIS A 80 12.05 10.68 4.46
N PRO A 81 12.67 10.53 5.64
CA PRO A 81 13.62 11.52 6.16
C PRO A 81 14.80 11.75 5.21
N ALA A 82 15.16 10.75 4.40
CA ALA A 82 16.18 10.89 3.35
C ALA A 82 15.81 11.91 2.26
N VAL A 83 14.52 12.04 1.91
CA VAL A 83 14.06 13.01 0.90
C VAL A 83 14.14 14.44 1.45
N TRP A 84 13.82 14.62 2.73
CA TRP A 84 14.01 15.90 3.42
C TRP A 84 15.48 16.28 3.52
N ALA A 85 16.37 15.32 3.82
CA ALA A 85 17.82 15.58 3.86
C ALA A 85 18.35 16.11 2.52
N VAL A 86 17.87 15.58 1.39
CA VAL A 86 18.23 16.08 0.05
C VAL A 86 17.70 17.50 -0.17
N PHE A 87 16.46 17.79 0.21
CA PHE A 87 15.91 19.15 0.10
C PHE A 87 16.69 20.17 0.95
N VAL A 88 17.06 19.80 2.18
CA VAL A 88 17.87 20.65 3.06
C VAL A 88 19.27 20.88 2.48
N LEU A 89 19.89 19.86 1.91
CA LEU A 89 21.19 19.97 1.23
C LEU A 89 21.14 20.89 0.01
N ILE A 90 20.09 20.79 -0.81
CA ILE A 90 19.91 21.66 -1.99
C ILE A 90 19.66 23.10 -1.55
N ALA A 91 18.84 23.34 -0.52
CA ALA A 91 18.60 24.67 0.02
C ALA A 91 19.87 25.29 0.63
N ALA A 92 20.66 24.50 1.37
CA ALA A 92 21.92 24.96 1.95
C ALA A 92 22.98 25.26 0.87
N ALA A 93 23.07 24.43 -0.18
CA ALA A 93 23.95 24.69 -1.31
C ALA A 93 23.53 25.92 -2.13
N GLY A 94 22.23 26.12 -2.35
CA GLY A 94 21.70 27.30 -3.02
C GLY A 94 21.96 28.60 -2.25
N ALA A 95 21.86 28.57 -0.92
CA ALA A 95 22.19 29.71 -0.06
C ALA A 95 23.70 30.02 -0.04
N ALA A 96 24.56 29.02 -0.17
CA ALA A 96 26.02 29.19 -0.19
C ALA A 96 26.58 29.75 -1.52
N VAL A 97 25.83 29.61 -2.62
CA VAL A 97 26.22 30.15 -3.95
C VAL A 97 25.68 31.57 -4.17
N ALA A 98 24.73 32.02 -3.35
CA ALA A 98 24.13 33.35 -3.42
C ALA A 98 24.81 34.41 -2.52
N ILE A 99 25.98 34.08 -1.93
CA ILE A 99 26.87 34.97 -1.16
C ILE A 99 28.11 35.21 -2.00
#